data_AF-A0A1S1P055-F1
#
_entry.id   AF-A0A1S1P055-F1
#
_cell.length_a   1.000
_cell.length_b   1.000
_cell.length_c   1.000
_cell.angle_alpha   90.00
_cell.angle_beta   90.00
_cell.angle_gamma   90.00
#
_symmetry.space_group_name_H-M   'P 1'
#
loop_
_entity.id
_entity.type
_entity.pdbx_description
1 polymer ?
#
loop_
_entity_poly.entity_id
_entity_poly.type
_entity_poly.pdbx_seq_one_letter_code
_entity_poly.pdbx_strand_id
1 'polypeptide(L)' 'MPDLSEEKRMPTPCPECGSHRVRLSEVHNPTDKVFCSSCNTLRGEYSDLEKELLEKPRSEAEELLEAAANSKKRSE' A
#
# COMPACT_ATOMS: atom_id res chain seq x y z
N MET A 1 4.64 -11.69 23.90
CA MET A 1 3.28 -11.39 23.42
C MET A 1 3.47 -10.72 22.08
N PRO A 2 3.19 -11.39 20.94
CA PRO A 2 3.37 -10.73 19.65
C PRO A 2 2.33 -9.61 19.57
N ASP A 3 2.81 -8.37 19.44
CA ASP A 3 1.98 -7.23 19.05
C ASP A 3 1.38 -7.63 17.68
N LEU A 4 0.07 -7.95 17.64
CA LEU A 4 -0.64 -8.44 16.45
C LEU A 4 -0.83 -7.33 15.41
N SER A 5 0.26 -6.64 15.10
CA SER A 5 0.32 -5.49 14.23
C SER A 5 1.18 -5.84 13.02
N GLU A 6 0.56 -5.91 11.85
CA GLU A 6 1.23 -6.12 10.58
C GLU A 6 1.72 -4.79 10.00
N GLU A 7 2.86 -4.81 9.31
CA GLU A 7 3.38 -3.68 8.56
C GLU A 7 3.10 -3.81 7.06
N LYS A 8 2.29 -2.89 6.51
CA LYS A 8 1.93 -2.86 5.09
C LYS A 8 2.48 -1.63 4.41
N ARG A 9 2.73 -1.72 3.09
CA ARG A 9 3.09 -0.57 2.25
C ARG A 9 1.85 -0.02 1.56
N MET A 10 1.66 1.29 1.66
CA MET A 10 0.60 2.02 0.97
C MET A 10 1.11 2.74 -0.27
N PRO A 11 0.27 2.93 -1.30
CA PRO A 11 0.61 3.75 -2.45
C PRO A 11 0.81 5.22 -2.06
N THR A 12 0.00 5.74 -1.13
CA THR A 12 0.09 7.13 -0.69
C THR A 12 1.12 7.32 0.43
N PRO A 13 2.07 8.27 0.30
CA PRO A 13 3.05 8.57 1.35
C PRO A 13 2.40 9.22 2.58
N CYS A 14 3.06 9.12 3.74
CA CYS A 14 2.62 9.82 4.94
C CYS A 14 2.74 11.34 4.74
N PRO A 15 1.69 12.14 4.99
CA PRO A 15 1.78 13.59 4.84
C PRO A 15 2.80 14.20 5.80
N GLU A 16 3.01 13.57 6.96
CA GLU A 16 3.93 14.09 7.99
C GLU A 16 5.40 13.73 7.74
N CYS A 17 5.69 12.47 7.35
CA CYS A 17 7.06 11.98 7.25
C CYS A 17 7.45 11.41 5.87
N GLY A 18 6.53 11.37 4.92
CA GLY A 18 6.76 10.80 3.58
C GLY A 18 6.84 9.27 3.55
N SER A 19 6.71 8.57 4.68
CA SER A 19 6.82 7.12 4.71
C SER A 19 5.59 6.44 4.12
N HIS A 20 5.82 5.45 3.26
CA HIS A 20 4.78 4.60 2.68
C HIS A 20 4.42 3.43 3.58
N ARG A 21 5.07 3.27 4.74
CA ARG A 21 4.85 2.15 5.65
C ARG A 21 3.82 2.51 6.71
N VAL A 22 2.87 1.60 6.89
CA VAL A 22 1.83 1.71 7.91
C VAL A 22 1.76 0.43 8.73
N ARG A 23 1.40 0.58 10.00
CA ARG A 23 1.15 -0.49 10.96
C ARG A 23 -0.35 -0.59 11.20
N LEU A 24 -0.90 -1.78 11.03
CA LEU A 24 -2.33 -2.09 11.15
C LEU A 24 -2.52 -3.43 11.88
N SER A 25 -3.69 -3.67 12.47
CA SER A 25 -3.97 -4.94 13.15
C SER A 25 -4.07 -6.12 12.17
N GLU A 26 -3.43 -7.25 12.50
CA GLU A 26 -3.50 -8.50 11.72
C GLU A 26 -4.93 -9.05 11.57
N VAL A 27 -5.83 -8.63 12.45
CA VAL A 27 -7.26 -8.99 12.41
C VAL A 27 -7.99 -8.33 11.23
N HIS A 28 -7.40 -7.29 10.62
CA HIS A 28 -7.97 -6.56 9.47
C HIS A 28 -9.41 -6.06 9.72
N ASN A 29 -9.68 -5.55 10.92
CA ASN A 29 -11.00 -5.00 11.22
C ASN A 29 -11.21 -3.68 10.46
N PRO A 30 -12.39 -3.44 9.87
CA PRO A 30 -12.69 -2.24 9.09
C PRO A 30 -12.56 -0.94 9.89
N THR A 31 -12.86 -1.01 11.19
CA THR A 31 -12.76 0.10 12.16
C THR A 31 -11.38 0.19 12.83
N ASP A 32 -10.42 -0.64 12.42
CA ASP A 32 -9.07 -0.61 12.97
C ASP A 32 -8.34 0.65 12.54
N LYS A 33 -7.65 1.29 13.47
CA LYS A 33 -6.91 2.52 13.19
C LYS A 33 -5.55 2.18 12.65
N VAL A 34 -5.23 2.76 11.50
CA VAL A 34 -3.95 2.55 10.85
C VAL A 34 -3.02 3.72 11.13
N PHE A 35 -1.81 3.39 11.58
CA PHE A 35 -0.80 4.37 11.96
C PHE A 35 0.40 4.25 11.04
N CYS A 36 1.12 5.35 10.81
CA CYS A 36 2.39 5.26 10.09
C CYS A 36 3.44 4.52 10.93
N SER A 37 4.12 3.53 10.36
CA SER A 37 5.17 2.79 11.08
C SER A 37 6.38 3.65 11.43
N SER A 38 6.55 4.81 10.78
CA SER A 38 7.74 5.66 10.92
C SER A 38 7.55 6.81 11.92
N CYS A 39 6.42 7.50 11.88
CA CYS A 39 6.13 8.65 12.75
C CYS A 39 4.95 8.41 13.71
N ASN A 40 4.31 7.24 13.63
CA ASN A 40 3.15 6.85 14.43
C ASN A 40 1.94 7.81 14.30
N THR A 41 1.89 8.61 13.23
CA THR A 41 0.74 9.47 12.91
C THR A 41 -0.44 8.61 12.48
N LEU A 42 -1.63 8.92 13.00
CA LEU A 42 -2.89 8.33 12.58
C LEU A 42 -3.18 8.69 11.12
N ARG A 43 -3.30 7.68 10.27
CA ARG A 43 -3.61 7.85 8.85
C ARG A 43 -5.10 7.84 8.59
N GLY A 44 -5.82 6.96 9.29
CA GLY A 44 -7.24 6.73 9.08
C GLY A 44 -7.65 5.34 9.56
N GLU A 45 -8.80 4.87 9.09
CA GLU A 45 -9.33 3.54 9.36
C GLU A 45 -8.93 2.57 8.25
N TYR A 46 -8.75 1.28 8.60
CA TYR A 46 -8.36 0.25 7.65
C TYR A 46 -9.30 0.17 6.43
N SER A 47 -10.60 0.39 6.60
CA SER A 47 -11.54 0.45 5.47
C SER A 47 -11.25 1.56 4.45
N ASP A 48 -10.78 2.72 4.89
CA ASP A 48 -10.42 3.82 3.97
C ASP A 48 -9.16 3.48 3.19
N LEU A 49 -8.20 2.88 3.89
CA LEU A 49 -6.95 2.39 3.32
C LEU A 49 -7.18 1.23 2.33
N GLU A 50 -8.09 0.32 2.63
CA GLU A 50 -8.46 -0.79 1.76
C GLU A 50 -9.15 -0.28 0.49
N LYS A 51 -10.03 0.71 0.61
CA LYS A 51 -10.60 1.42 -0.55
C LYS A 51 -9.52 2.09 -1.38
N GLU A 52 -8.59 2.82 -0.76
CA GLU A 52 -7.49 3.44 -1.51
C GLU A 52 -6.62 2.38 -2.23
N LEU A 53 -6.36 1.24 -1.60
CA LEU A 53 -5.61 0.16 -2.22
C LEU A 53 -6.38 -0.50 -3.38
N LEU A 54 -7.70 -0.55 -3.30
CA LEU A 54 -8.59 -1.07 -4.33
C LEU A 54 -8.82 -0.09 -5.48
N GLU A 55 -8.90 1.22 -5.20
CA GLU A 55 -9.12 2.30 -6.17
C GLU A 55 -7.81 2.75 -6.85
N LYS A 56 -6.69 2.64 -6.15
CA LYS A 56 -5.34 2.78 -6.71
C LYS A 56 -4.61 1.44 -6.65
N PRO A 57 -5.13 0.40 -7.32
CA PRO A 57 -4.37 -0.81 -7.47
C PRO A 57 -3.14 -0.47 -8.29
N ARG A 58 -2.03 -1.10 -7.97
CA ARG A 58 -0.76 -0.91 -8.65
C ARG A 58 -0.72 -1.56 -10.05
N SER A 59 -1.86 -1.62 -10.75
CA SER A 59 -2.08 -2.25 -12.06
C SER A 59 -3.18 -1.45 -12.75
N GLU A 60 -2.89 -0.58 -13.72
CA GLU A 60 -2.68 -1.01 -15.12
C GLU A 60 -1.33 -0.57 -15.72
N ALA A 61 -0.62 0.38 -15.09
CA ALA A 61 0.60 0.93 -15.67
C ALA A 61 1.77 -0.08 -15.69
N GLU A 62 1.90 -0.93 -14.67
CA GLU A 62 2.98 -1.91 -14.56
C GLU A 62 2.79 -3.07 -15.56
N GLU A 63 1.54 -3.50 -15.80
CA GLU A 63 1.17 -4.52 -16.80
C GLU A 63 1.42 -4.02 -18.25
N LEU A 64 1.14 -2.74 -18.52
CA LEU A 64 1.46 -2.10 -19.81
C LEU A 64 2.98 -1.94 -20.03
N LEU A 65 3.75 -1.67 -18.98
CA LEU A 65 5.22 -1.57 -19.03
C LEU A 65 5.88 -2.92 -19.36
N GLU A 66 5.39 -4.03 -18.80
CA GLU A 66 5.89 -5.37 -19.09
C GLU A 66 5.57 -5.82 -20.52
N ALA A 67 4.38 -5.49 -21.04
CA ALA A 67 4.01 -5.76 -22.43
C ALA A 67 4.88 -4.99 -23.45
N ALA A 68 5.26 -3.75 -23.14
CA ALA A 68 6.13 -2.94 -24.00
C ALA A 68 7.60 -3.42 -24.01
N ALA A 69 8.08 -4.02 -22.92
CA ALA A 69 9.44 -4.55 -22.85
C ALA A 69 9.63 -5.84 -23.67
N ASN A 70 8.58 -6.65 -23.82
CA ASN A 70 8.67 -7.95 -24.49
C ASN A 70 8.57 -7.90 -26.03
N SER A 71 8.08 -6.79 -26.60
CA SER A 71 7.93 -6.64 -28.06
C SER A 71 9.22 -6.30 -28.82
N LYS A 72 10.30 -5.96 -28.12
CA LYS A 72 11.61 -5.64 -28.74
C LYS A 72 12.48 -6.84 -29.09
N LYS A 73 12.05 -8.08 -28.81
CA LYS A 73 12.86 -9.30 -29.04
C LYS A 73 12.49 -10.12 -30.28
N ARG A 74 11.59 -9.64 -31.15
CA ARG A 74 11.20 -10.40 -32.36
C ARG A 74 11.34 -9.58 -33.65
N SER A 75 12.51 -8.99 -33.84
CA SER A 75 12.94 -8.46 -35.14
C SER A 75 14.47 -8.50 -35.19
N GLU A 76 15.04 -9.70 -35.18
CA GLU A 76 16.37 -10.02 -35.69
C GLU A 76 16.26 -11.33 -36.48
#